data_AF-B8D4X3-F1
#
_entry.id   AF-B8D4X3-F1
#
_cell.length_a   1.000
_cell.length_b   1.000
_cell.length_c   1.000
_cell.angle_alpha   90.00
_cell.angle_beta   90.00
_cell.angle_gamma   90.00
#
_symmetry.space_group_name_H-M   'P 1'
#
loop_
_entity.id
_entity.type
_entity.pdbx_description
1 polymer ?
#
loop_
_entity_poly.entity_id
_entity_poly.type
_entity_poly.pdbx_seq_one_letter_code
_entity_poly.pdbx_strand_id
1 'polypeptide(L)' 'MLRRLYMLGSIIVIMASYMVPYLILYNAKGLELLLFWVLLTITWIIVSIIYLRHV' A
#
# COMPACT_ATOMS: atom_id res chain seq x y z
N MET A 1 -6.34 9.37 -17.84
CA MET A 1 -5.56 9.90 -16.70
C MET A 1 -5.60 8.96 -15.49
N LEU A 2 -6.79 8.52 -15.07
CA LEU A 2 -7.00 7.61 -13.92
C LEU A 2 -6.15 6.31 -13.98
N ARG A 3 -6.06 5.67 -15.16
CA ARG A 3 -5.24 4.47 -15.37
C ARG A 3 -3.75 4.67 -15.08
N ARG A 4 -3.20 5.85 -15.44
CA ARG A 4 -1.79 6.18 -15.15
C ARG A 4 -1.58 6.40 -13.66
N LEU A 5 -2.50 7.11 -13.00
CA LEU A 5 -2.46 7.31 -11.54
C LEU A 5 -2.56 5.99 -10.77
N TYR A 6 -3.43 5.08 -11.23
CA TYR A 6 -3.54 3.75 -10.63
C TYR A 6 -2.26 2.92 -10.79
N MET A 7 -1.61 2.98 -11.96
CA MET A 7 -0.31 2.34 -12.19
C MET A 7 0.78 2.91 -11.25
N LEU A 8 0.89 4.24 -11.16
CA LEU A 8 1.86 4.90 -10.29
C LEU A 8 1.60 4.57 -8.81
N GLY A 9 0.34 4.59 -8.39
CA GLY A 9 -0.06 4.16 -7.04
C GLY A 9 0.32 2.71 -6.75
N SER A 10 0.17 1.82 -7.73
CA SER A 10 0.53 0.40 -7.59
C SER A 10 2.04 0.23 -7.35
N ILE A 11 2.86 0.98 -8.10
CA ILE A 11 4.31 0.99 -7.92
C ILE A 11 4.67 1.49 -6.51
N ILE A 12 4.03 2.57 -6.06
CA ILE A 12 4.26 3.12 -4.71
C ILE A 12 3.89 2.10 -3.63
N VAL A 13 2.76 1.40 -3.75
CA VAL A 13 2.35 0.37 -2.78
C VAL A 13 3.31 -0.82 -2.77
N ILE A 14 3.78 -1.26 -3.94
CA ILE A 14 4.80 -2.29 -4.04
C ILE A 14 6.08 -1.82 -3.32
N MET A 15 6.56 -0.63 -3.62
CA MET A 15 7.73 -0.07 -2.94
C MET A 15 7.52 0.03 -1.43
N ALA A 16 6.38 0.52 -0.97
CA ALA A 16 6.06 0.63 0.46
C ALA A 16 6.05 -0.75 1.14
N SER A 17 5.52 -1.77 0.48
CA SER A 17 5.47 -3.16 0.97
C SER A 17 6.86 -3.74 1.27
N TYR A 18 7.90 -3.29 0.57
CA TYR A 18 9.27 -3.77 0.77
C TYR A 18 10.18 -2.76 1.47
N MET A 19 9.94 -1.46 1.34
CA MET A 19 10.82 -0.46 1.94
C MET A 19 10.44 -0.23 3.39
N VAL A 20 9.16 -0.09 3.71
CA VAL A 20 8.74 0.27 5.07
C VAL A 20 9.04 -0.83 6.08
N PRO A 21 8.73 -2.12 5.83
CA PRO A 21 9.06 -3.19 6.77
C PRO A 21 10.55 -3.34 7.01
N TYR A 22 11.35 -3.25 5.94
CA TYR A 22 12.77 -3.63 5.98
C TYR A 22 13.73 -2.46 6.23
N LEU A 23 13.29 -1.21 6.03
CA LEU A 23 14.11 -0.02 6.30
C LEU A 23 13.63 0.76 7.53
N ILE A 24 12.31 0.83 7.75
CA ILE A 24 11.72 1.68 8.81
C ILE A 24 11.30 0.84 10.02
N LEU A 25 10.59 -0.25 9.78
CA LEU A 25 10.06 -1.12 10.84
C LEU A 25 10.95 -2.34 11.11
N TYR A 26 12.23 -2.30 10.70
CA TYR A 26 13.12 -3.46 10.78
C TYR A 26 13.35 -3.97 12.22
N ASN A 27 13.26 -3.07 13.20
CA ASN A 27 13.35 -3.38 14.64
C ASN A 27 11.97 -3.44 15.33
N ALA A 28 10.89 -3.20 14.59
CA ALA A 28 9.57 -3.12 15.17
C ALA A 28 9.12 -4.52 15.61
N LYS A 29 8.38 -4.60 16.73
CA LYS A 29 7.82 -5.86 17.20
C LYS A 29 6.64 -6.24 16.29
N GLY A 30 6.17 -7.48 16.40
CA GLY A 30 5.22 -8.03 15.42
C GLY A 30 3.92 -7.24 15.23
N LEU A 31 3.50 -6.42 16.21
CA LEU A 31 2.24 -5.67 16.16
C LEU A 31 2.31 -4.45 15.23
N GLU A 32 3.43 -3.73 15.21
CA GLU A 32 3.65 -2.58 14.35
C GLU A 32 3.71 -2.99 12.86
N LEU A 33 4.37 -4.11 12.57
CA LEU A 33 4.38 -4.73 11.25
C LEU A 33 2.97 -5.15 10.82
N LEU A 34 2.21 -5.80 11.70
CA LEU A 34 0.83 -6.19 11.42
C LEU A 34 -0.04 -4.97 11.08
N LEU A 35 0.03 -3.91 11.91
CA LEU A 35 -0.72 -2.68 11.67
C LEU A 35 -0.34 -2.03 10.34
N PHE A 36 0.95 -1.99 10.01
CA PHE A 36 1.41 -1.47 8.73
C PHE A 36 0.78 -2.23 7.55
N TRP A 37 0.85 -3.56 7.56
CA TRP A 37 0.30 -4.39 6.50
C TRP A 37 -1.21 -4.24 6.37
N VAL A 38 -1.93 -4.22 7.50
CA VAL A 38 -3.38 -4.05 7.52
C VAL A 38 -3.77 -2.69 6.93
N LEU A 39 -3.13 -1.61 7.37
CA LEU A 39 -3.42 -0.27 6.88
C LEU A 39 -3.10 -0.13 5.39
N LEU A 40 -1.92 -0.58 4.95
CA LEU A 40 -1.52 -0.53 3.54
C LEU A 40 -2.51 -1.29 2.65
N THR A 41 -2.93 -2.48 3.09
CA THR A 41 -3.89 -3.33 2.38
C THR A 41 -5.27 -2.66 2.31
N ILE A 42 -5.79 -2.16 3.43
CA ILE A 42 -7.09 -1.47 3.46
C ILE A 42 -7.07 -0.24 2.55
N THR A 43 -6.03 0.59 2.64
CA THR A 43 -5.87 1.76 1.78
C THR A 43 -5.87 1.35 0.30
N TRP A 44 -5.14 0.30 -0.05
CA TRP A 44 -5.07 -0.14 -1.44
C TRP A 44 -6.39 -0.75 -1.96
N ILE A 45 -7.13 -1.48 -1.11
CA ILE A 45 -8.48 -1.96 -1.42
C ILE A 45 -9.41 -0.79 -1.73
N ILE A 46 -9.41 0.25 -0.89
CA ILE A 46 -10.25 1.45 -1.10
C ILE A 46 -9.91 2.12 -2.43
N VAL A 47 -8.63 2.34 -2.71
CA VAL A 47 -8.17 2.93 -3.98
C VAL A 47 -8.60 2.07 -5.18
N SER A 48 -8.51 0.74 -5.06
CA SER A 48 -8.91 -0.20 -6.10
C SER A 48 -10.41 -0.16 -6.36
N ILE A 49 -11.24 -0.10 -5.32
CA ILE A 49 -12.71 0.05 -5.45
C ILE A 49 -13.07 1.36 -6.15
N ILE A 50 -12.43 2.48 -5.75
CA ILE A 50 -12.66 3.79 -6.38
C ILE A 50 -12.29 3.75 -7.86
N TYR A 51 -11.12 3.18 -8.18
CA TYR A 51 -10.66 3.02 -9.56
C TYR A 51 -11.64 2.20 -10.39
N LEU A 52 -12.05 1.02 -9.90
CA LEU A 52 -13.01 0.15 -10.59
C LEU A 52 -14.37 0.81 -10.81
N ARG A 53 -14.80 1.70 -9.92
CA ARG A 53 -16.05 2.45 -10.09
C ARG A 53 -15.99 3.51 -11.21
N HIS A 54 -14.79 3.95 -11.59
CA HIS A 54 -14.57 5.03 -12.56
C HIS A 54 -14.02 4.53 -13.91
N VAL A 55 -13.83 3.21 -14.05
CA VAL A 55 -13.43 2.53 -15.29
C VAL A 55 -14.67 1.98 -15.97
#